data_AF-A0AA44TDA5-F1
#
_entry.id   AF-A0AA44TDA5-F1
#
_cell.length_a   1.000
_cell.length_b   1.000
_cell.length_c   1.000
_cell.angle_alpha   90.00
_cell.angle_beta   90.00
_cell.angle_gamma   90.00
#
_symmetry.space_group_name_H-M   'P 1'
#
loop_
_entity.id
_entity.type
_entity.pdbx_description
1 polymer ?
#
loop_
_entity_poly.entity_id
_entity_poly.type
_entity_poly.pdbx_seq_one_letter_code
_entity_poly.pdbx_strand_id
1 'polypeptide(L)' 'MNTAYLELFGWDSFFEEGSLEGFTVGRILLEHKHMYRIMCEDGEYIAELSGKFRHEALVKSDYPAVGDWVHIKKIEEE' A
#
# COMPACT_ATOMS: atom_id res chain seq x y z
N MET A 1 9.89 -1.75 -15.07
CA MET A 1 9.67 -2.06 -13.64
C MET A 1 10.25 -3.44 -13.41
N ASN A 2 11.01 -3.62 -12.33
CA ASN A 2 11.55 -4.94 -11.99
C ASN A 2 10.56 -5.61 -11.03
N THR A 3 9.53 -6.24 -11.60
CA THR A 3 8.36 -6.79 -10.90
C THR A 3 8.67 -8.02 -10.04
N ALA A 4 9.89 -8.56 -10.11
CA ALA A 4 10.29 -9.81 -9.47
C ALA A 4 10.05 -9.85 -7.95
N TYR A 5 10.22 -8.71 -7.26
CA TYR A 5 9.94 -8.65 -5.82
C TYR A 5 8.44 -8.69 -5.52
N LEU A 6 7.60 -8.05 -6.34
CA LEU A 6 6.16 -8.04 -6.14
C LEU A 6 5.54 -9.42 -6.42
N GLU A 7 6.00 -10.07 -7.49
CA GLU A 7 5.60 -11.44 -7.84
C GLU A 7 5.91 -12.44 -6.71
N LEU A 8 7.07 -12.30 -6.04
CA LEU A 8 7.43 -13.14 -4.88
C LEU A 8 6.40 -13.03 -3.75
N PHE A 9 5.82 -11.85 -3.57
CA PHE A 9 4.76 -11.62 -2.59
C PHE A 9 3.36 -11.99 -3.10
N GLY A 10 3.21 -12.46 -4.33
CA GLY A 10 1.90 -12.82 -4.91
C GLY A 10 1.18 -11.64 -5.56
N TRP A 11 1.93 -10.76 -6.23
CA TRP A 11 1.38 -9.81 -7.20
C TRP A 11 0.96 -10.56 -8.46
N ASP A 12 -0.25 -10.29 -8.94
CA ASP A 12 -0.78 -10.82 -10.20
C ASP A 12 -1.67 -9.77 -10.91
N SER A 13 -2.12 -10.08 -12.13
CA SER A 13 -2.92 -9.18 -12.97
C SER A 13 -4.25 -8.73 -12.35
N PHE A 14 -4.75 -9.40 -11.31
CA PHE A 14 -5.94 -8.96 -10.57
C PHE A 14 -5.69 -7.63 -9.85
N PHE A 15 -4.43 -7.36 -9.47
CA PHE A 15 -4.04 -6.13 -8.76
C PHE A 15 -3.56 -5.03 -9.70
N GLU A 16 -3.42 -5.30 -10.99
CA GLU A 16 -3.07 -4.31 -12.01
C GLU A 16 -4.26 -3.42 -12.41
N GLU A 17 -5.49 -3.84 -12.08
CA GLU A 17 -6.68 -3.04 -12.35
C GLU A 17 -6.71 -1.78 -11.47
N GLY A 18 -6.64 -0.61 -12.11
CA GLY A 18 -6.82 0.68 -11.44
C GLY A 18 -5.54 1.38 -11.01
N SER A 19 -4.40 1.13 -11.69
CA SER A 19 -3.17 1.90 -11.49
C SER A 19 -3.43 3.41 -11.49
N LEU A 20 -3.11 4.08 -10.38
CA LEU A 20 -3.31 5.52 -10.24
C LEU A 20 -2.02 6.27 -10.56
N GLU A 21 -2.08 7.23 -11.49
CA GLU A 21 -0.93 8.09 -11.81
C GLU A 21 -0.40 8.81 -10.56
N GLY A 22 0.92 8.76 -10.37
CA GLY A 22 1.59 9.35 -9.20
C GLY A 22 1.48 8.54 -7.92
N PHE A 23 0.91 7.33 -7.99
CA PHE A 23 0.93 6.34 -6.90
C PHE A 23 1.82 5.17 -7.29
N THR A 24 2.43 4.54 -6.30
CA THR A 24 3.06 3.23 -6.44
C THR A 24 2.24 2.21 -5.67
N VAL A 25 2.40 0.93 -6.01
CA VAL A 25 1.71 -0.14 -5.32
C VAL A 25 2.63 -0.78 -4.29
N GLY A 26 2.07 -1.19 -3.17
CA GLY A 26 2.79 -1.96 -2.18
C GLY A 26 1.90 -2.92 -1.39
N ARG A 27 2.54 -3.91 -0.78
CA ARG A 27 1.88 -4.91 0.06
C ARG A 27 2.07 -4.59 1.53
N ILE A 28 1.01 -4.68 2.31
CA ILE A 28 1.10 -4.49 3.75
C ILE A 28 1.76 -5.69 4.41
N LEU A 29 2.91 -5.45 5.03
CA LEU A 29 3.66 -6.46 5.79
C LEU A 29 3.28 -6.44 7.28
N LEU A 30 2.95 -5.27 7.81
CA LEU A 30 2.62 -5.08 9.22
C LEU A 30 1.64 -3.91 9.38
N GLU A 31 0.63 -4.10 10.22
CA GLU A 31 -0.29 -3.07 10.72
C GLU A 31 -0.03 -2.87 12.22
N HIS A 32 0.17 -1.63 12.66
CA HIS A 32 0.19 -1.30 14.07
C HIS A 32 -0.42 0.08 14.35
N LYS A 33 -1.62 0.06 14.97
CA LYS A 33 -2.46 1.22 15.28
C LYS A 33 -2.88 1.98 14.01
N HIS A 34 -2.03 2.87 13.52
CA HIS A 34 -2.28 3.71 12.35
C HIS A 34 -1.06 3.79 11.43
N MET A 35 -0.03 3.00 11.73
CA MET A 35 1.20 2.89 10.98
C MET A 35 1.24 1.55 10.27
N TYR A 36 1.70 1.57 9.04
CA TYR A 36 1.84 0.41 8.18
C TYR A 36 3.28 0.28 7.74
N ARG A 37 3.77 -0.96 7.72
CA ARG A 37 4.97 -1.30 6.95
C ARG A 37 4.53 -1.87 5.62
N ILE A 38 5.01 -1.26 4.54
CA ILE A 38 4.57 -1.57 3.18
C ILE A 38 5.80 -1.92 2.34
N MET A 39 5.77 -3.05 1.65
CA MET A 39 6.77 -3.43 0.66
C MET A 39 6.35 -2.94 -0.72
N CYS A 40 7.14 -2.07 -1.31
CA CYS A 40 7.00 -1.60 -2.70
C CYS A 40 8.09 -2.21 -3.58
N GLU A 41 8.03 -1.94 -4.89
CA GLU A 41 9.04 -2.43 -5.83
C GLU A 41 10.48 -1.96 -5.51
N ASP A 42 10.61 -0.82 -4.86
CA ASP A 42 11.90 -0.17 -4.55
C ASP A 42 12.28 -0.24 -3.06
N GLY A 43 11.49 -0.91 -2.22
CA GLY A 43 11.85 -1.18 -0.83
C GLY A 43 10.70 -1.13 0.15
N GLU A 44 11.05 -1.22 1.44
CA GLU A 44 10.11 -1.09 2.55
C GLU A 44 9.92 0.37 2.98
N TYR A 45 8.66 0.73 3.19
CA TYR A 45 8.27 2.05 3.67
C TYR A 45 7.44 1.94 4.94
N ILE A 46 7.58 2.96 5.78
CA ILE A 46 6.64 3.23 6.87
C ILE A 46 5.64 4.25 6.34
N ALA A 47 4.36 3.93 6.43
CA ALA A 47 3.27 4.76 5.94
C ALA A 47 2.19 4.95 7.00
N GLU A 48 1.43 6.03 6.85
CA GLU A 48 0.19 6.27 7.57
C GLU A 48 -0.97 6.39 6.58
N LEU A 49 -2.20 6.23 7.07
CA LEU A 49 -3.38 6.47 6.25
C LEU A 49 -3.51 7.95 5.91
N SER A 50 -3.92 8.26 4.69
CA SER A 50 -4.28 9.64 4.35
C SER A 50 -5.42 10.14 5.23
N GLY A 51 -5.47 11.46 5.46
CA GLY A 51 -6.58 12.07 6.19
C GLY A 51 -7.93 11.71 5.59
N LYS A 52 -8.05 11.77 4.25
CA LYS A 52 -9.26 11.38 3.50
C LYS A 52 -9.70 9.95 3.85
N PHE A 53 -8.80 8.98 3.77
CA PHE A 53 -9.13 7.58 4.06
C PHE A 53 -9.67 7.40 5.47
N ARG A 54 -9.06 8.05 6.47
CA ARG A 54 -9.53 7.97 7.87
C ARG A 54 -10.94 8.55 8.06
N HIS A 55 -11.33 9.53 7.26
CA HIS A 55 -12.67 10.11 7.29
C HIS A 55 -13.72 9.25 6.56
N GLU A 56 -13.30 8.50 5.54
CA GLU A 56 -14.19 7.65 4.74
C GLU A 56 -14.41 6.25 5.35
N ALA A 57 -13.45 5.75 6.14
CA ALA A 57 -13.59 4.48 6.84
C ALA A 57 -14.67 4.55 7.94
N LEU A 58 -15.70 3.70 7.83
CA LEU A 58 -16.84 3.65 8.74
C LEU A 58 -16.73 2.51 9.75
N VAL A 59 -16.12 1.40 9.33
CA VAL A 59 -15.97 0.18 10.14
C VAL A 59 -14.53 -0.32 10.10
N LYS A 60 -14.16 -1.17 11.07
CA LYS A 60 -12.79 -1.68 11.17
C LYS A 60 -12.35 -2.45 9.93
N SER A 61 -13.25 -3.15 9.26
CA SER A 61 -12.97 -3.89 8.02
C SER A 61 -12.67 -3.00 6.81
N ASP A 62 -12.88 -1.69 6.91
CA ASP A 62 -12.50 -0.75 5.86
C ASP A 62 -11.00 -0.42 5.92
N TYR A 63 -10.34 -0.70 7.04
CA TYR A 63 -8.92 -0.46 7.22
C TYR A 63 -8.11 -1.55 6.52
N PRO A 64 -7.01 -1.19 5.82
CA PRO A 64 -6.12 -2.16 5.22
C PRO A 64 -5.53 -3.09 6.28
N ALA A 65 -5.37 -4.36 5.94
CA ALA A 65 -4.80 -5.38 6.80
C ALA A 65 -3.50 -5.96 6.21
N VAL A 66 -2.80 -6.75 7.01
CA VAL A 66 -1.61 -7.49 6.54
C VAL A 66 -1.98 -8.40 5.37
N GLY A 67 -1.23 -8.29 4.28
CA GLY A 67 -1.44 -9.03 3.04
C GLY A 67 -2.16 -8.24 1.95
N ASP A 68 -2.81 -7.12 2.28
CA ASP A 68 -3.50 -6.29 1.29
C ASP A 68 -2.52 -5.56 0.37
N TRP A 69 -2.93 -5.41 -0.89
CA TRP A 69 -2.27 -4.56 -1.87
C TRP A 69 -2.92 -3.18 -1.87
N VAL A 70 -2.09 -2.14 -1.78
CA VAL A 70 -2.55 -0.75 -1.64
C VAL A 70 -1.79 0.18 -2.57
N HIS A 71 -2.50 1.20 -3.05
CA HIS A 71 -1.90 2.35 -3.72
C HIS A 71 -1.38 3.33 -2.68
N ILE A 72 -0.10 3.69 -2.77
CA ILE A 72 0.55 4.65 -1.89
C ILE A 72 1.10 5.83 -2.69
N LYS A 73 1.00 7.02 -2.12
CA LYS A 73 1.68 8.21 -2.61
C LYS A 73 2.89 8.46 -1.72
N LYS A 74 4.08 8.44 -2.30
CA LYS A 74 5.30 8.81 -1.59
C LYS A 74 5.28 10.31 -1.32
N ILE A 75 5.58 10.69 -0.09
CA ILE A 75 5.82 12.07 0.28
C ILE A 75 7.30 12.30 -0.01
N GLU A 76 7.61 13.19 -0.95
CA GLU A 76 8.99 13.63 -1.17
C GLU A 76 9.41 14.43 0.07
N GLU A 77 10.54 14.08 0.68
CA GLU A 77 11.18 14.96 1.67
C GLU A 77 11.70 16.19 0.91
N GLU A 78 11.21 17.39 1.27
CA GLU A 78 11.75 18.68 0.80
C GLU A 78 13.16 18.93 1.32
#